data_AF-A0A932C3D7-F1
#
_entry.id   AF-A0A932C3D7-F1
#
_cell.length_a   1.000
_cell.length_b   1.000
_cell.length_c   1.000
_cell.angle_alpha   90.00
_cell.angle_beta   90.00
_cell.angle_gamma   90.00
#
_symmetry.space_group_name_H-M   'P 1'
#
loop_
_entity.id
_entity.type
_entity.pdbx_description
1 polymer ?
#
loop_
_entity_poly.entity_id
_entity_poly.type
_entity_poly.pdbx_seq_one_letter_code
_entity_poly.pdbx_strand_id
1 'polypeptide(L)'
;MPSYDDVTQPFIATIEHEDKRLQVSVRIVYDGIEFTGRLWFAEESWDDVGIPDRGQVNGQTREEVIERAKGLPAEQLVLRYLRAVSEKRRYKTLRKSTEEVLSKIRYLNQVSISMRAGLLDVSGAANEIELTERQLHELVDRLRSFAGQEEG
;
A
#
# COMPACT_ATOMS: atom_id res chain seq x y z
N MET A 1 17.15 -21.63 -1.05
CA MET A 1 16.73 -20.22 -0.89
C MET A 1 15.83 -19.91 -2.07
N PRO A 2 14.58 -19.47 -1.89
CA PRO A 2 13.81 -19.01 -3.04
C PRO A 2 14.42 -17.67 -3.49
N SER A 3 14.78 -17.63 -4.77
CA SER A 3 15.25 -16.42 -5.46
C SER A 3 14.19 -15.34 -5.33
N TYR A 4 14.62 -14.09 -5.13
CA TYR A 4 13.72 -12.94 -5.31
C TYR A 4 13.16 -13.04 -6.73
N ASP A 5 11.89 -13.38 -6.80
CA ASP A 5 11.13 -13.55 -8.03
C ASP A 5 11.24 -12.23 -8.81
N ASP A 6 11.60 -12.33 -10.09
CA ASP A 6 11.66 -11.22 -11.02
C ASP A 6 10.23 -10.65 -11.12
N VAL A 7 9.94 -9.63 -10.30
CA VAL A 7 8.65 -8.96 -10.26
C VAL A 7 8.51 -8.21 -11.57
N THR A 8 8.00 -8.92 -12.57
CA THR A 8 7.66 -8.36 -13.86
C THR A 8 6.39 -7.53 -13.71
N GLN A 9 6.43 -6.32 -14.25
CA GLN A 9 5.28 -5.42 -14.29
C GLN A 9 4.97 -5.01 -15.75
N PRO A 10 4.48 -5.93 -16.61
CA PRO A 10 4.24 -5.63 -18.01
C PRO A 10 3.18 -4.55 -18.20
N PHE A 11 3.41 -3.68 -19.19
CA PHE A 11 2.40 -2.73 -19.66
C PHE A 11 1.21 -3.46 -20.29
N ILE A 12 0.01 -3.00 -19.96
CA ILE A 12 -1.27 -3.56 -20.43
C ILE A 12 -1.95 -2.60 -21.39
N ALA A 13 -2.21 -1.37 -20.94
CA ALA A 13 -2.95 -0.38 -21.72
C ALA A 13 -2.73 1.03 -21.16
N THR A 14 -3.19 2.03 -21.91
CA THR A 14 -3.40 3.38 -21.39
C THR A 14 -4.89 3.67 -21.41
N ILE A 15 -5.43 4.18 -20.31
CA ILE A 15 -6.83 4.57 -20.19
C ILE A 15 -6.93 6.07 -19.90
N GLU A 16 -8.02 6.69 -20.37
CA GLU A 16 -8.34 8.09 -20.11
C GLU A 16 -9.57 8.17 -19.21
N HIS A 17 -9.50 8.97 -18.15
CA HIS A 17 -10.62 9.18 -17.23
C HIS A 17 -10.52 10.55 -16.55
N GLU A 18 -11.56 11.37 -16.67
CA GLU A 18 -11.68 12.70 -16.02
C GLU A 18 -10.39 13.54 -16.15
N ASP A 19 -9.92 13.73 -17.39
CA ASP A 19 -8.70 14.46 -17.77
C ASP A 19 -7.37 13.83 -17.33
N LYS A 20 -7.40 12.61 -16.78
CA LYS A 20 -6.19 11.85 -16.43
C LYS A 20 -5.91 10.77 -17.46
N ARG A 21 -4.64 10.69 -17.84
CA ARG A 21 -4.10 9.59 -18.63
C ARG A 21 -3.36 8.63 -17.70
N LEU A 22 -3.87 7.41 -17.60
CA LEU A 22 -3.37 6.40 -16.68
C LEU A 22 -2.69 5.29 -17.46
N GLN A 23 -1.44 5.00 -17.12
CA GLN A 23 -0.76 3.79 -17.55
C GLN A 23 -1.21 2.61 -16.66
N VAL A 24 -1.69 1.56 -17.32
CA VAL A 24 -2.09 0.32 -16.68
C VAL A 24 -1.01 -0.72 -16.92
N SER A 25 -0.51 -1.31 -15.85
CA SER A 25 0.41 -2.44 -15.87
C SER A 25 -0.12 -3.58 -15.00
N VAL A 26 0.41 -4.80 -15.16
CA VAL A 26 0.05 -5.94 -14.31
C VAL A 26 1.27 -6.41 -13.55
N ARG A 27 1.19 -6.49 -12.22
CA ARG A 27 2.22 -7.11 -11.40
C ARG A 27 1.88 -8.59 -11.20
N ILE A 28 2.79 -9.48 -11.57
CA ILE A 28 2.53 -10.93 -11.54
C ILE A 28 3.38 -11.60 -10.45
N VAL A 29 2.77 -12.48 -9.67
CA VAL A 29 3.41 -13.27 -8.62
C VAL A 29 2.90 -14.72 -8.71
N TYR A 30 3.76 -15.70 -8.46
CA TYR A 30 3.34 -17.09 -8.30
C TYR A 30 3.02 -17.37 -6.82
N ASP A 31 1.83 -17.89 -6.52
CA ASP A 31 1.38 -18.11 -5.14
C ASP A 31 1.67 -19.53 -4.61
N GLY A 32 2.28 -20.38 -5.44
CA GLY A 32 2.51 -21.80 -5.14
C GLY A 32 1.57 -22.74 -5.90
N ILE A 33 0.46 -22.23 -6.42
CA ILE A 33 -0.57 -22.97 -7.16
C ILE A 33 -0.73 -22.41 -8.58
N GLU A 34 -0.90 -21.10 -8.72
CA GLU A 34 -1.07 -20.43 -10.02
C GLU A 34 -0.37 -19.06 -10.06
N PHE A 35 -0.29 -18.46 -11.25
CA PHE A 35 0.15 -17.08 -11.39
C PHE A 35 -1.01 -16.12 -11.13
N THR A 36 -0.80 -15.22 -10.17
CA THR A 36 -1.73 -14.16 -9.81
C THR A 36 -1.20 -12.82 -10.30
N GLY A 37 -1.94 -12.17 -11.19
CA GLY A 37 -1.75 -10.79 -11.62
C GLY A 37 -2.59 -9.81 -10.81
N ARG A 38 -2.04 -8.63 -10.53
CA ARG A 38 -2.78 -7.46 -10.03
C ARG A 38 -2.52 -6.26 -10.91
N LEU A 39 -3.56 -5.60 -11.37
CA LEU A 39 -3.40 -4.37 -12.16
C LEU A 39 -2.82 -3.25 -11.29
N TRP A 40 -2.12 -2.32 -11.93
CA TRP A 40 -1.52 -1.16 -11.30
C TRP A 40 -1.79 0.05 -12.19
N PHE A 41 -2.41 1.08 -11.62
CA PHE A 41 -2.80 2.29 -12.32
C PHE A 41 -1.89 3.44 -11.90
N ALA A 42 -1.08 3.98 -12.81
CA ALA A 42 -0.20 5.10 -12.53
C ALA A 42 -0.49 6.27 -13.48
N GLU A 43 -0.53 7.49 -12.96
CA GLU A 43 -0.52 8.71 -13.76
C GLU A 43 0.86 8.87 -14.42
N GLU A 44 0.91 9.56 -15.57
CA GLU A 44 2.16 9.81 -16.31
C GLU A 44 3.14 10.74 -15.56
N SER A 45 2.75 11.29 -14.41
CA SER A 45 3.61 12.12 -13.58
C SER A 45 4.73 11.33 -12.90
N TRP A 46 5.94 11.88 -12.88
CA TRP A 46 7.15 11.27 -12.32
C TRP A 46 7.07 10.87 -10.83
N ASP A 47 6.16 11.47 -10.07
CA ASP A 47 6.00 11.21 -8.63
C ASP A 47 4.84 10.26 -8.28
N ASP A 48 4.11 9.71 -9.26
CA ASP A 48 3.00 8.82 -8.97
C ASP A 48 3.45 7.37 -8.74
N VAL A 49 3.35 6.94 -7.48
CA VAL A 49 3.59 5.55 -7.06
C VAL A 49 2.52 4.61 -7.63
N GLY A 50 1.40 5.14 -8.12
CA GLY A 50 0.28 4.41 -8.68
C GLY A 50 -0.60 3.74 -7.62
N ILE A 51 -1.71 3.17 -8.08
CA ILE A 51 -2.74 2.55 -7.26
C ILE A 51 -2.90 1.09 -7.71
N PRO A 52 -2.64 0.11 -6.83
CA PRO A 52 -2.93 -1.28 -7.15
C PRO A 52 -4.43 -1.55 -7.20
N ASP A 53 -4.85 -2.33 -8.19
CA ASP A 53 -6.12 -3.05 -8.17
C ASP A 53 -6.11 -4.11 -7.07
N ARG A 54 -7.27 -4.34 -6.47
CA ARG A 54 -7.50 -5.48 -5.57
C ARG A 54 -8.04 -6.70 -6.29
N GLY A 55 -8.60 -6.51 -7.50
CA GLY A 55 -8.98 -7.61 -8.37
C GLY A 55 -7.77 -8.39 -8.85
N GLN A 56 -7.89 -9.71 -8.84
CA GLN A 56 -6.88 -10.61 -9.39
C GLN A 56 -7.15 -10.90 -10.87
N VAL A 57 -6.08 -11.23 -11.59
CA VAL A 57 -6.09 -11.82 -12.91
C VAL A 57 -5.26 -13.10 -12.82
N ASN A 58 -5.93 -14.25 -12.75
CA ASN A 58 -5.25 -15.53 -12.53
C ASN A 58 -4.93 -16.21 -13.86
N GLY A 59 -3.91 -17.06 -13.87
CA GLY A 59 -3.50 -17.86 -15.03
C GLY A 59 -2.55 -18.99 -14.62
N GLN A 60 -2.51 -20.06 -15.40
CA GLN A 60 -1.59 -21.18 -15.18
C GLN A 60 -0.15 -20.83 -15.60
N THR A 61 0.01 -19.80 -16.44
CA THR A 61 1.31 -19.24 -16.86
C THR A 61 1.31 -17.71 -16.71
N ARG A 62 2.49 -17.10 -16.75
CA ARG A 62 2.62 -15.62 -16.74
C ARG A 62 1.97 -15.03 -17.99
N GLU A 63 2.15 -15.68 -19.13
CA GLU A 63 1.62 -15.28 -20.42
C GLU A 63 0.09 -15.25 -20.41
N GLU A 64 -0.55 -16.27 -19.82
CA GLU A 64 -2.01 -16.30 -19.65
C GLU A 64 -2.53 -15.12 -18.82
N VAL A 65 -1.82 -14.76 -17.74
CA VAL A 65 -2.17 -13.59 -16.92
C VAL A 65 -2.07 -12.30 -17.74
N ILE A 66 -1.01 -12.16 -18.56
CA ILE A 66 -0.81 -10.98 -19.41
C ILE A 66 -1.89 -10.90 -20.50
N GLU A 67 -2.19 -12.01 -21.17
CA GLU A 67 -3.23 -12.07 -22.21
C GLU A 67 -4.60 -11.74 -21.65
N ARG A 68 -4.95 -12.31 -20.48
CA ARG A 68 -6.22 -11.99 -19.79
C ARG A 68 -6.28 -10.53 -19.38
N ALA A 69 -5.18 -9.97 -18.88
CA ALA A 69 -5.12 -8.55 -18.51
C ALA A 69 -5.26 -7.63 -19.74
N LYS A 70 -4.60 -7.96 -20.87
CA LYS A 70 -4.72 -7.25 -22.15
C LYS A 70 -6.10 -7.38 -22.79
N GLY A 71 -6.78 -8.50 -22.55
CA GLY A 71 -8.14 -8.75 -23.02
C GLY A 71 -9.22 -7.96 -22.28
N LEU A 72 -8.89 -7.26 -21.19
CA LEU A 72 -9.85 -6.44 -20.46
C LEU A 72 -10.27 -5.21 -21.30
N PRO A 73 -11.57 -5.00 -21.53
CA PRO A 73 -12.06 -3.79 -22.16
C PRO A 73 -11.67 -2.52 -21.38
N ALA A 74 -11.45 -1.42 -22.08
CA ALA A 74 -11.08 -0.13 -21.45
C ALA A 74 -12.10 0.30 -20.37
N GLU A 75 -13.40 0.09 -20.62
CA GLU A 75 -14.48 0.32 -19.65
C GLU A 75 -14.29 -0.48 -18.35
N GLN A 76 -13.85 -1.74 -18.42
CA GLN A 76 -13.59 -2.54 -17.23
C GLN A 76 -12.35 -2.06 -16.48
N LEU A 77 -11.32 -1.60 -17.20
CA LEU A 77 -10.13 -1.01 -16.60
C LEU A 77 -10.48 0.29 -15.85
N VAL A 78 -11.34 1.14 -16.41
CA VAL A 78 -11.84 2.35 -15.74
C VAL A 78 -12.67 2.00 -14.51
N LEU A 79 -13.57 1.00 -14.58
CA LEU A 79 -14.33 0.56 -13.42
C LEU A 79 -13.44 0.01 -12.28
N ARG A 80 -12.40 -0.76 -12.63
CA ARG A 80 -11.41 -1.25 -11.66
C ARG A 80 -10.59 -0.12 -11.05
N TYR A 81 -10.20 0.88 -11.86
CA TYR A 81 -9.54 2.09 -11.37
C TYR A 81 -10.42 2.85 -10.37
N LEU A 82 -11.68 3.11 -10.72
CA LEU A 82 -12.63 3.80 -9.86
C LEU A 82 -12.82 3.07 -8.51
N ARG A 83 -12.90 1.74 -8.54
CA ARG A 83 -12.95 0.93 -7.32
C ARG A 83 -11.67 1.09 -6.49
N ALA A 84 -10.51 1.00 -7.13
CA ALA A 84 -9.22 1.16 -6.46
C ALA A 84 -9.07 2.56 -5.83
N VAL A 85 -9.55 3.62 -6.51
CA VAL A 85 -9.58 4.99 -5.98
C VAL A 85 -10.55 5.13 -4.82
N SER A 86 -11.77 4.61 -4.95
CA SER A 86 -12.78 4.64 -3.88
C SER A 86 -12.26 3.96 -2.61
N GLU A 87 -11.61 2.81 -2.75
CA GLU A 87 -10.99 2.13 -1.62
C GLU A 87 -9.77 2.88 -1.07
N LYS A 88 -8.90 3.44 -1.92
CA LYS A 88 -7.78 4.29 -1.49
C LYS A 88 -8.28 5.48 -0.66
N ARG A 89 -9.40 6.10 -1.06
CA ARG A 89 -10.07 7.17 -0.29
C ARG A 89 -10.60 6.64 1.03
N ARG A 90 -11.38 5.55 1.01
CA ARG A 90 -11.97 4.91 2.19
C ARG A 90 -10.95 4.58 3.29
N TYR A 91 -9.76 4.14 2.91
CA TYR A 91 -8.72 3.74 3.88
C TYR A 91 -7.63 4.80 4.09
N LYS A 92 -7.76 6.01 3.54
CA LYS A 92 -6.73 7.06 3.64
C LYS A 92 -6.44 7.41 5.11
N THR A 93 -7.47 7.64 5.89
CA THR A 93 -7.37 8.02 7.31
C THR A 93 -6.80 6.88 8.16
N LEU A 94 -7.20 5.64 7.88
CA LEU A 94 -6.64 4.44 8.52
C LEU A 94 -5.14 4.26 8.19
N ARG A 95 -4.76 4.47 6.93
CA ARG A 95 -3.37 4.34 6.48
C ARG A 95 -2.47 5.39 7.12
N LYS A 96 -2.89 6.66 7.13
CA LYS A 96 -2.15 7.74 7.78
C LYS A 96 -1.93 7.44 9.27
N SER A 97 -2.99 7.01 9.96
CA SER A 97 -2.90 6.65 11.38
C SER A 97 -1.96 5.46 11.62
N THR A 98 -1.97 4.45 10.75
CA THR A 98 -1.05 3.31 10.81
C THR A 98 0.41 3.74 10.60
N GLU A 99 0.67 4.63 9.63
CA GLU A 99 2.00 5.17 9.36
C GLU A 99 2.54 5.97 10.55
N GLU A 100 1.69 6.76 11.22
CA GLU A 100 2.03 7.47 12.46
C GLU A 100 2.38 6.49 13.60
N VAL A 101 1.59 5.44 13.80
CA VAL A 101 1.88 4.37 14.79
C VAL A 101 3.25 3.73 14.52
N LEU A 102 3.53 3.34 13.28
CA LEU A 102 4.82 2.74 12.91
C LEU A 102 5.99 3.70 13.15
N SER A 103 5.80 4.99 12.88
CA SER A 103 6.79 6.02 13.17
C SER A 103 7.11 6.10 14.66
N LYS A 104 6.08 6.08 15.52
CA LYS A 104 6.25 6.11 16.99
C LYS A 104 6.93 4.86 17.53
N ILE A 105 6.61 3.67 17.00
CA ILE A 105 7.31 2.42 17.35
C ILE A 105 8.80 2.50 16.97
N ARG A 106 9.12 3.00 15.76
CA ARG A 106 10.52 3.20 15.35
C ARG A 106 11.24 4.18 16.28
N TYR A 107 10.57 5.25 16.69
CA TYR A 107 11.12 6.21 17.64
C TYR A 107 11.40 5.56 19.01
N LEU A 108 10.48 4.77 19.57
CA LEU A 108 10.71 4.02 20.82
C LEU A 108 11.93 3.09 20.73
N ASN A 109 12.09 2.41 19.60
CA ASN A 109 13.25 1.57 19.34
C ASN A 109 14.55 2.40 19.34
N GLN A 110 14.53 3.58 18.70
CA GLN A 110 15.67 4.48 18.66
C GLN A 110 16.04 5.03 20.05
N VAL A 111 15.05 5.41 20.86
CA VAL A 111 15.25 5.85 22.26
C VAL A 111 15.88 4.73 23.08
N SER A 112 15.36 3.51 22.96
CA SER A 112 15.89 2.33 23.67
C SER A 112 17.33 2.00 23.28
N ILE A 113 17.67 2.10 21.99
CA ILE A 113 19.05 1.90 21.50
C ILE A 113 19.97 3.00 22.04
N SER A 114 19.53 4.26 22.00
CA SER A 114 20.31 5.42 22.45
C SER A 114 20.59 5.37 23.96
N MET A 115 19.59 4.94 24.75
CA MET A 115 19.74 4.70 26.19
C MET A 115 20.77 3.60 26.47
N ARG A 116 20.68 2.45 25.77
CA ARG A 116 21.67 1.35 25.91
C ARG A 116 23.08 1.77 25.51
N ALA A 117 23.21 2.68 24.54
CA ALA A 117 24.49 3.23 24.11
C ALA A 117 25.05 4.31 25.05
N GLY A 118 24.31 4.69 26.11
CA GLY A 118 24.71 5.77 27.04
C GLY A 118 24.65 7.17 26.42
N LEU A 119 24.02 7.32 25.25
CA LEU A 119 23.86 8.59 24.53
C LEU A 119 22.66 9.39 25.02
N LEU A 120 21.78 8.76 25.80
CA LEU A 120 20.60 9.37 26.41
C LEU A 120 20.56 9.02 27.89
N ASP A 121 20.35 10.02 28.73
CA ASP A 121 20.18 9.81 30.17
C ASP A 121 18.91 9.01 30.47
N VAL A 122 18.95 8.20 31.52
CA VAL A 122 17.87 7.30 31.93
C VAL A 122 16.58 8.07 32.24
N SER A 123 16.70 9.25 32.86
CA SER A 123 15.53 10.08 33.16
C SER A 123 14.91 10.70 31.90
N GLY A 124 15.75 11.12 30.95
CA GLY A 124 15.31 11.62 29.64
C GLY A 124 14.66 10.52 28.80
N ALA A 125 15.24 9.32 28.78
CA ALA A 125 14.69 8.17 28.09
C ALA A 125 13.33 7.74 28.64
N ALA A 126 13.16 7.74 29.97
CA ALA A 126 11.89 7.42 30.62
C ALA A 126 10.78 8.40 30.22
N ASN A 127 11.07 9.70 30.21
CA ASN A 127 10.10 10.72 29.79
C ASN A 127 9.70 10.59 28.31
N GLU A 128 10.65 10.34 27.42
CA GLU A 128 10.38 10.16 25.98
C GLU A 128 9.56 8.89 25.71
N ILE A 129 9.83 7.80 26.44
CA ILE A 129 9.04 6.57 26.38
C ILE A 129 7.61 6.85 26.86
N GLU A 130 7.43 7.46 28.04
CA GLU A 130 6.12 7.74 28.60
C GLU A 130 5.28 8.68 27.72
N LEU A 131 5.90 9.69 27.12
CA LEU A 131 5.24 10.59 26.18
C LEU A 131 4.82 9.85 24.91
N THR A 132 5.71 9.03 24.35
CA THR A 132 5.44 8.29 23.12
C THR A 132 4.40 7.19 23.32
N GLU A 133 4.39 6.53 24.48
CA GLU A 133 3.36 5.55 24.86
C GLU A 133 1.98 6.20 24.95
N ARG A 134 1.86 7.36 25.59
CA ARG A 134 0.59 8.12 25.62
C ARG A 134 0.10 8.47 24.21
N GLN A 135 0.99 8.96 23.35
CA GLN A 135 0.65 9.26 21.95
C GLN A 135 0.21 8.02 21.18
N LEU A 136 0.85 6.86 21.40
CA LEU A 136 0.44 5.59 20.79
C LEU A 136 -0.95 5.16 21.25
N HIS A 137 -1.26 5.27 22.55
CA HIS A 137 -2.59 4.98 23.07
C HIS A 137 -3.66 5.87 22.43
N GLU A 138 -3.42 7.18 22.33
CA GLU A 138 -4.34 8.10 21.65
C GLU A 138 -4.55 7.75 20.18
N LEU A 139 -3.49 7.37 19.46
CA LEU A 139 -3.59 6.94 18.06
C LEU A 139 -4.43 5.66 17.92
N VAL A 140 -4.24 4.69 18.82
CA VAL A 140 -5.01 3.43 18.84
C VAL A 140 -6.49 3.67 19.18
N ASP A 141 -6.77 4.58 20.11
CA ASP A 141 -8.16 4.92 20.45
C ASP A 141 -8.86 5.63 19.29
N ARG A 142 -8.17 6.53 18.57
CA ARG A 142 -8.70 7.16 17.35
C ARG A 142 -8.91 6.14 16.24
N LEU A 143 -8.04 5.14 16.08
CA LEU A 143 -8.20 4.08 15.09
C LEU A 143 -9.54 3.33 15.21
N ARG A 144 -10.04 3.11 16.43
CA ARG A 144 -11.35 2.47 16.66
C ARG A 144 -12.50 3.27 16.06
N SER A 145 -12.39 4.61 16.00
CA SER A 145 -13.43 5.46 15.41
C SER A 145 -13.49 5.40 13.88
N PHE A 146 -12.39 4.99 13.23
CA PHE A 146 -12.32 4.83 11.77
C PHE A 146 -12.66 3.40 11.30
N ALA A 147 -12.66 2.42 12.21
CA ALA A 147 -13.04 1.05 11.91
C ALA A 147 -14.57 0.98 11.68
N GLY A 148 -14.99 1.05 10.41
CA GLY A 148 -16.39 0.90 10.01
C GLY A 148 -17.09 2.18 9.53
N GLN A 149 -16.37 3.28 9.34
CA GLN A 149 -16.92 4.51 8.74
C GLN A 149 -16.51 4.59 7.26
N GLU A 150 -17.49 4.62 6.35
CA GLU A 150 -17.29 5.07 4.98
C GLU A 150 -17.26 6.61 5.00
N GLU A 151 -16.16 7.23 4.56
CA GLU A 151 -16.15 8.68 4.30
C GLU A 151 -17.13 8.93 3.13
N GLY A 152 -18.26 9.55 3.46
CA GLY A 152 -19.27 10.00 2.49
C GLY A 152 -18.88 11.26 1.74
#